data_AF-A0A109RF51-F1
#
_entry.id   AF-A0A109RF51-F1
#
_cell.length_a   1.000
_cell.length_b   1.000
_cell.length_c   1.000
_cell.angle_alpha   90.00
_cell.angle_beta   90.00
_cell.angle_gamma   90.00
#
_symmetry.space_group_name_H-M   'P 1'
#
loop_
_entity.id
_entity.type
_entity.pdbx_description
1 polymer ?
#
loop_
_entity_poly.entity_id
_entity_poly.type
_entity_poly.pdbx_seq_one_letter_code
_entity_poly.pdbx_strand_id
1 'polypeptide(L)' 'MSKVTIPLNKDEEELFNQYAKFRNKPLSTLFKQCLEEKIEEDFDLEVVKNYDANKEANDVSYYSHNEVKGMLGL' A
#
# COMPACT_ATOMS: atom_id res chain seq x y z
N MET A 1 13.16 -21.47 2.12
CA MET A 1 12.93 -20.03 2.40
C MET A 1 13.87 -19.21 1.55
N SER A 2 13.37 -18.18 0.89
CA SER A 2 14.20 -17.21 0.16
C SER A 2 14.77 -16.15 1.11
N LYS A 3 15.95 -15.61 0.79
CA LYS A 3 16.61 -14.55 1.56
C LYS A 3 16.93 -13.37 0.65
N VAL A 4 16.91 -12.17 1.20
CA VAL A 4 17.34 -10.94 0.53
C VAL A 4 18.49 -10.35 1.33
N THR A 5 19.56 -9.95 0.65
CA THR A 5 20.67 -9.21 1.23
C THR A 5 20.64 -7.80 0.68
N ILE A 6 20.55 -6.81 1.57
CA ILE A 6 20.54 -5.40 1.20
C ILE A 6 21.84 -4.78 1.73
N PRO A 7 22.77 -4.36 0.86
CA PRO A 7 23.95 -3.63 1.29
C PRO A 7 23.53 -2.25 1.79
N LEU A 8 24.06 -1.83 2.94
CA LEU A 8 23.83 -0.53 3.54
C LEU A 8 25.16 0.20 3.67
N ASN A 9 25.13 1.52 3.50
CA ASN A 9 26.21 2.38 3.97
C ASN A 9 26.10 2.60 5.49
N LYS A 10 27.12 3.24 6.09
CA LYS A 10 27.18 3.44 7.54
C LYS A 10 26.01 4.27 8.08
N ASP A 11 25.62 5.32 7.35
CA ASP A 11 24.58 6.24 7.78
C ASP A 11 23.19 5.57 7.71
N GLU A 12 22.95 4.80 6.66
CA GLU A 12 21.75 3.97 6.51
C GLU A 12 21.66 2.92 7.62
N GLU A 13 22.76 2.20 7.89
CA GLU A 13 22.81 1.19 8.95
C GLU A 13 22.49 1.80 10.31
N GLU A 14 23.09 2.95 10.65
CA GLU A 14 22.83 3.65 11.90
C GLU A 14 21.36 4.09 12.00
N LEU A 15 20.87 4.81 10.99
CA LEU A 15 19.51 5.34 10.95
C LEU A 15 18.46 4.23 11.04
N PHE A 16 18.60 3.19 10.21
CA PHE A 16 17.63 2.10 10.13
C PHE A 16 17.60 1.32 11.44
N ASN A 17 18.76 1.02 12.04
CA ASN A 17 18.80 0.34 13.33
C ASN A 17 18.21 1.18 14.47
N GLN A 18 18.46 2.50 14.49
CA GLN A 18 17.84 3.39 15.48
C GLN A 18 16.32 3.42 15.31
N TYR A 19 15.82 3.52 14.08
CA TYR A 19 14.38 3.48 13.80
C TYR A 19 13.74 2.14 14.21
N ALA A 20 14.41 1.02 13.92
CA ALA A 20 13.98 -0.31 14.33
C ALA A 20 13.85 -0.45 15.85
N LYS A 21 14.83 0.07 16.60
CA LYS A 21 14.79 0.14 18.07
C LYS A 21 13.64 1.01 18.56
N PHE A 22 13.48 2.20 17.99
CA PHE A 22 12.38 3.11 18.33
C PHE A 22 11.00 2.48 18.12
N ARG A 23 10.83 1.73 17.02
CA ARG A 23 9.58 1.01 16.72
C ARG A 23 9.43 -0.32 17.47
N ASN A 24 10.46 -0.75 18.19
CA ASN A 24 10.56 -2.07 18.82
C ASN A 24 10.21 -3.22 17.84
N LYS A 25 10.76 -3.16 16.63
CA LYS A 25 10.53 -4.14 15.56
C LYS A 25 11.83 -4.51 14.85
N PRO A 26 12.00 -5.75 14.37
CA PRO A 26 13.13 -6.12 13.53
C PRO A 26 13.12 -5.35 12.19
N LEU A 27 14.31 -5.03 11.68
CA LEU A 27 14.45 -4.39 10.36
C LEU A 27 13.81 -5.19 9.23
N SER A 28 13.94 -6.52 9.27
CA SER A 28 13.32 -7.38 8.25
C SER A 28 11.79 -7.27 8.23
N THR A 29 11.15 -6.99 9.36
CA THR A 29 9.71 -6.71 9.42
C THR A 29 9.43 -5.35 8.81
N LEU A 30 10.18 -4.33 9.19
CA LEU A 30 9.98 -2.97 8.68
C LEU A 30 10.19 -2.87 7.16
N PHE A 31 11.19 -3.56 6.60
CA PHE A 31 11.40 -3.62 5.16
C PHE A 31 10.25 -4.31 4.42
N LYS A 32 9.67 -5.37 4.99
CA LYS A 32 8.50 -6.02 4.40
C LYS A 32 7.30 -5.11 4.41
N GLN A 33 7.02 -4.47 5.55
CA GLN A 33 5.92 -3.52 5.67
C GLN A 33 6.06 -2.36 4.68
N CYS A 34 7.26 -1.78 4.56
CA CYS A 34 7.54 -0.73 3.60
C CYS A 34 7.30 -1.18 2.15
N LEU A 35 7.69 -2.40 1.79
CA LEU A 35 7.44 -2.94 0.46
C LEU A 35 5.94 -3.20 0.21
N GLU A 36 5.23 -3.76 1.19
CA GLU A 36 3.79 -3.99 1.14
C GLU A 36 3.03 -2.67 0.97
N GLU A 37 3.32 -1.68 1.82
CA GLU A 37 2.76 -0.33 1.75
C GLU A 37 3.01 0.31 0.38
N LYS A 38 4.23 0.16 -0.17
CA LYS A 38 4.53 0.74 -1.48
C LYS A 38 3.77 0.08 -2.63
N ILE A 39 3.61 -1.24 -2.57
CA ILE A 39 2.82 -2.00 -3.55
C ILE A 39 1.35 -1.56 -3.48
N GLU A 40 0.80 -1.41 -2.27
CA GLU A 40 -0.58 -0.93 -2.07
C GLU A 40 -0.76 0.49 -2.60
N GLU A 41 0.15 1.42 -2.30
CA GLU A 41 0.11 2.79 -2.81
C GLU A 41 0.11 2.84 -4.35
N ASP A 42 0.96 2.05 -4.99
CA ASP A 42 1.07 2.03 -6.45
C ASP A 42 -0.21 1.47 -7.08
N PHE A 43 -0.79 0.43 -6.49
CA PHE A 43 -2.07 -0.14 -6.92
C PHE A 43 -3.23 0.84 -6.73
N ASP A 44 -3.35 1.44 -5.54
CA ASP A 44 -4.41 2.40 -5.23
C ASP A 44 -4.37 3.61 -6.18
N LEU A 45 -3.16 4.11 -6.47
CA LEU A 45 -2.96 5.19 -7.43
C LEU A 45 -3.41 4.80 -8.84
N GLU A 46 -3.17 3.57 -9.27
CA GLU A 46 -3.66 3.06 -10.55
C GLU A 46 -5.19 2.94 -10.58
N VAL A 47 -5.79 2.42 -9.51
CA VAL A 47 -7.26 2.32 -9.37
C VAL A 47 -7.92 3.69 -9.46
N VAL A 48 -7.39 4.70 -8.77
CA VAL A 48 -7.92 6.07 -8.82
C VAL A 48 -7.80 6.64 -10.22
N LYS A 49 -6.64 6.50 -10.87
CA LYS A 49 -6.45 6.98 -12.26
C LYS A 49 -7.43 6.34 -13.24
N ASN A 50 -7.67 5.04 -13.10
CA ASN A 50 -8.63 4.33 -13.95
C ASN A 50 -10.06 4.80 -13.70
N TYR A 51 -10.43 5.03 -12.44
CA TYR A 51 -11.73 5.62 -12.11
C TYR A 51 -11.90 7.01 -12.72
N ASP A 52 -10.90 7.89 -12.59
CA ASP A 52 -10.96 9.25 -13.13
C ASP A 52 -11.08 9.24 -14.66
N ALA A 53 -10.31 8.40 -15.36
CA ALA A 53 -10.40 8.24 -16.81
C ALA A 53 -11.79 7.74 -17.26
N ASN A 54 -12.33 6.73 -16.58
CA ASN A 54 -13.68 6.22 -16.87
C ASN A 54 -14.75 7.29 -16.59
N LYS A 55 -14.57 8.09 -15.55
CA LYS A 55 -15.48 9.19 -15.21
C LYS A 55 -15.48 10.27 -16.29
N GLU A 56 -14.31 10.65 -16.81
CA GLU A 56 -14.20 11.58 -17.95
C GLU A 56 -14.85 11.01 -19.22
N ALA A 57 -14.74 9.71 -19.44
CA ALA A 57 -15.41 9.01 -20.53
C ALA A 57 -16.93 8.81 -20.32
N ASN A 58 -17.49 9.24 -19.19
CA ASN A 58 -18.86 8.93 -18.74
C ASN A 58 -19.17 7.42 -18.66
N ASP A 59 -18.15 6.59 -18.45
CA ASP A 59 -18.23 5.13 -18.30
C ASP A 59 -18.16 4.71 -16.83
N VAL A 60 -18.95 5.37 -15.99
CA VAL A 60 -19.06 5.06 -14.56
C VAL A 60 -20.52 4.90 -14.16
N SER A 61 -20.79 3.87 -13.36
CA SER A 61 -22.11 3.62 -12.80
C SER A 61 -22.16 4.07 -11.34
N TYR A 62 -23.28 4.70 -10.97
CA TYR A 62 -23.56 5.12 -9.60
C TYR A 62 -24.72 4.32 -9.06
N TYR A 63 -24.60 3.88 -7.80
CA TYR A 63 -25.65 3.18 -7.09
C TYR A 63 -26.07 4.02 -5.88
N SER A 64 -27.37 4.10 -5.65
CA SER A 64 -27.93 4.66 -4.42
C SER A 64 -27.66 3.75 -3.22
N HIS A 65 -27.76 4.32 -2.02
CA HIS A 65 -27.61 3.56 -0.77
C HIS A 65 -28.55 2.35 -0.68
N ASN A 66 -29.80 2.47 -1.17
CA ASN A 66 -30.77 1.39 -1.15
C ASN A 66 -30.39 0.25 -2.12
N GLU A 67 -29.86 0.58 -3.30
CA GLU A 67 -29.38 -0.41 -4.27
C GLU A 67 -28.19 -1.19 -3.71
N VAL A 68 -27.22 -0.49 -3.11
CA VAL A 68 -26.06 -1.13 -2.48
C VAL A 68 -26.47 -2.05 -1.33
N LYS A 69 -27.42 -1.62 -0.48
CA LYS A 69 -27.99 -2.48 0.57
C LYS A 69 -28.62 -3.74 0.00
N GLY A 70 -29.41 -3.60 -1.07
CA GLY A 70 -30.02 -4.73 -1.77
C GLY A 70 -28.97 -5.71 -2.32
N MET A 71 -27.89 -5.21 -2.92
CA MET A 71 -26.77 -6.03 -3.42
C MET A 71 -26.02 -6.79 -2.32
N LEU A 72 -25.88 -6.18 -1.14
CA LEU A 72 -25.17 -6.77 0.00
C LEU A 72 -26.07 -7.62 0.91
N GLY A 73 -27.39 -7.65 0.68
CA GLY A 73 -28.36 -8.39 1.50
C GLY A 73 -28.58 -7.79 2.90
N LEU A 74 -28.46 -6.46 3.03
CA LEU A 74 -28.57 -5.70 4.29
C LEU A 74 -29.89 -4.91 4.42
#